data_AF-A0A202DEI1-F1
#
_entry.id   AF-A0A202DEI1-F1
#
_cell.length_a   1.000
_cell.length_b   1.000
_cell.length_c   1.000
_cell.angle_alpha   90.00
_cell.angle_beta   90.00
_cell.angle_gamma   90.00
#
_symmetry.space_group_name_H-M   'P 1'
#
loop_
_entity.id
_entity.type
_entity.pdbx_description
1 polymer ?
#
loop_
_entity_poly.entity_id
_entity_poly.type
_entity_poly.pdbx_seq_one_letter_code
_entity_poly.pdbx_strand_id
1 'polypeptide(L)'
;VKGTAFLTFTHKAKDDDQWLYLPALKRVKRISSSNKSGSFMGSEFAYEDFASQEIEKYTYKWIRDEVFEGKECFVIEYYPVDKKNSGYTRQITWVDKSEYRVWKVEYFDRKNSHLKTLRINGYQKYLDKFWRANEMNMVNHQNGKSTQLVFSNYKFQTGLKDKDFTKNSLKRIR
;
A
#
# COMPACT_ATOMS: atom_id res chain seq x y z
N VAL A 1 -0.76 -16.85 -3.78
CA VAL A 1 -0.91 -17.79 -4.92
C VAL A 1 0.28 -17.60 -5.85
N LYS A 2 1.10 -18.65 -6.06
CA LYS A 2 2.31 -18.57 -6.91
C LYS A 2 1.92 -18.27 -8.36
N GLY A 3 2.67 -17.38 -9.02
CA GLY A 3 2.43 -17.00 -10.42
C GLY A 3 1.32 -15.96 -10.64
N THR A 4 0.74 -15.40 -9.57
CA THR A 4 -0.11 -14.22 -9.69
C THR A 4 0.75 -12.99 -9.98
N ALA A 5 0.34 -12.19 -10.95
CA ALA A 5 1.00 -10.95 -11.30
C ALA A 5 -0.01 -9.79 -11.22
N PHE A 6 0.46 -8.64 -10.76
CA PHE A 6 -0.35 -7.43 -10.59
C PHE A 6 0.34 -6.26 -11.30
N LEU A 7 -0.41 -5.53 -12.12
CA LEU A 7 0.05 -4.34 -12.83
C LEU A 7 -0.81 -3.16 -12.37
N THR A 8 -0.15 -2.10 -11.94
CA THR A 8 -0.79 -0.82 -11.62
C THR A 8 -0.14 0.27 -12.45
N PHE A 9 -0.95 1.05 -13.16
CA PHE A 9 -0.57 2.37 -13.63
C PHE A 9 -1.18 3.40 -12.69
N THR A 10 -0.31 4.04 -11.91
CA THR A 10 -0.75 5.06 -10.97
C THR A 10 -0.82 6.42 -11.64
N HIS A 11 -1.86 7.16 -11.30
CA HIS A 11 -2.00 8.56 -11.65
C HIS A 11 -2.13 9.41 -10.39
N LYS A 12 -1.65 10.66 -10.46
CA LYS A 12 -1.64 11.57 -9.31
C LYS A 12 -3.03 11.88 -8.77
N ALA A 13 -3.93 12.33 -9.65
CA ALA A 13 -5.25 12.86 -9.25
C ALA A 13 -6.45 12.00 -9.71
N LYS A 14 -6.27 11.10 -10.67
CA LYS A 14 -7.34 10.25 -11.20
C LYS A 14 -7.18 8.80 -10.74
N ASP A 15 -8.22 8.01 -10.96
CA ASP A 15 -8.23 6.59 -10.64
C ASP A 15 -7.09 5.83 -11.32
N ASP A 16 -6.47 4.93 -10.56
CA ASP A 16 -5.42 4.04 -11.06
C ASP A 16 -5.99 2.98 -12.01
N ASP A 17 -5.19 2.61 -13.00
CA ASP A 17 -5.53 1.46 -13.84
C ASP A 17 -4.83 0.20 -13.33
N GLN A 18 -5.63 -0.76 -12.87
CA GLN A 18 -5.11 -1.96 -12.21
C GLN A 18 -5.56 -3.23 -12.92
N TRP A 19 -4.64 -4.19 -13.03
CA TRP A 19 -4.89 -5.51 -13.62
C TRP A 19 -4.27 -6.61 -12.78
N LEU A 20 -5.06 -7.67 -12.55
CA LEU A 20 -4.64 -8.87 -11.86
C LEU A 20 -4.64 -10.05 -12.83
N TYR A 21 -3.52 -10.74 -12.94
CA TYR A 21 -3.41 -12.02 -13.63
C TYR A 21 -3.53 -13.17 -12.64
N LEU A 22 -4.51 -14.05 -12.89
CA LEU A 22 -4.72 -15.25 -12.09
C LEU A 22 -4.27 -16.48 -12.91
N PRO A 23 -3.21 -17.19 -12.50
CA PRO A 23 -2.66 -18.30 -13.28
C PRO A 23 -3.64 -19.47 -13.42
N ALA A 24 -4.44 -19.73 -12.38
CA ALA A 24 -5.48 -20.76 -12.39
C ALA A 24 -6.52 -20.55 -13.50
N LEU A 25 -6.79 -19.29 -13.85
CA LEU A 25 -7.77 -18.93 -14.90
C LEU A 25 -7.12 -18.57 -16.23
N LYS A 26 -5.78 -18.44 -16.26
CA LYS A 26 -5.00 -17.89 -17.39
C LYS A 26 -5.58 -16.59 -17.95
N ARG A 27 -6.22 -15.77 -17.09
CA ARG A 27 -6.94 -14.56 -17.47
C ARG A 27 -6.42 -13.35 -16.71
N VAL A 28 -6.44 -12.21 -17.41
CA VAL A 28 -6.18 -10.88 -16.83
C VAL A 28 -7.54 -10.24 -16.55
N LYS A 29 -7.77 -9.84 -15.30
CA LYS A 29 -8.97 -9.11 -14.87
C LYS A 29 -8.59 -7.67 -14.58
N ARG A 30 -9.34 -6.70 -15.12
CA ARG A 30 -9.24 -5.30 -14.70
C ARG A 30 -9.88 -5.15 -13.33
N ILE A 31 -9.20 -4.46 -12.41
CA ILE A 31 -9.77 -4.05 -11.14
C ILE A 31 -10.32 -2.64 -11.36
N SER A 32 -11.65 -2.49 -11.27
CA SER A 32 -12.27 -1.17 -11.35
C SER A 32 -11.95 -0.39 -10.08
N SER A 33 -11.86 0.94 -10.19
CA SER A 33 -11.66 1.82 -9.04
C SER A 33 -12.73 1.63 -7.96
N SER A 34 -13.98 1.34 -8.36
CA SER A 34 -15.07 1.00 -7.44
C SER A 34 -14.80 -0.22 -6.55
N ASN A 35 -13.88 -1.10 -6.94
CA ASN A 35 -13.50 -2.30 -6.20
C ASN A 35 -12.15 -2.16 -5.48
N LYS A 36 -11.55 -0.96 -5.44
CA LYS A 36 -10.21 -0.75 -4.86
C LYS A 36 -10.12 -1.04 -3.35
N SER A 37 -11.25 -0.95 -2.65
CA SER A 37 -11.38 -1.28 -1.23
C SER A 37 -11.51 -2.78 -0.94
N GLY A 38 -11.66 -3.61 -1.99
CA GLY A 38 -11.75 -5.06 -1.85
C GLY A 38 -10.42 -5.68 -1.40
N SER A 39 -10.51 -6.78 -0.65
CA SER A 39 -9.36 -7.57 -0.21
C SER A 39 -8.50 -8.05 -1.40
N PHE A 40 -7.20 -7.81 -1.29
CA PHE A 40 -6.19 -8.31 -2.20
C PHE A 40 -5.92 -9.79 -1.89
N MET A 41 -6.40 -10.68 -2.76
CA MET A 41 -6.14 -12.12 -2.70
C MET A 41 -6.51 -12.78 -1.36
N GLY A 42 -7.52 -12.27 -0.65
CA GLY A 42 -7.96 -12.81 0.64
C GLY A 42 -7.07 -12.41 1.82
N SER A 43 -6.16 -11.46 1.63
CA SER A 43 -5.35 -10.87 2.70
C SER A 43 -6.04 -9.69 3.37
N GLU A 44 -5.44 -9.20 4.46
CA GLU A 44 -5.88 -7.98 5.15
C GLU A 44 -5.43 -6.69 4.43
N PHE A 45 -4.73 -6.80 3.28
CA PHE A 45 -4.47 -5.67 2.39
C PHE A 45 -5.61 -5.51 1.38
N ALA A 46 -5.99 -4.28 1.07
CA ALA A 46 -6.89 -3.93 -0.02
C ALA A 46 -6.11 -3.61 -1.31
N TYR A 47 -6.76 -3.59 -2.47
CA TYR A 47 -6.09 -3.17 -3.72
C TYR A 47 -5.56 -1.73 -3.66
N GLU A 48 -6.25 -0.84 -2.94
CA GLU A 48 -5.80 0.54 -2.72
C GLU A 48 -4.55 0.64 -1.83
N ASP A 49 -4.23 -0.39 -1.03
CA ASP A 49 -3.02 -0.41 -0.20
C ASP A 49 -1.74 -0.71 -1.02
N PHE A 50 -1.89 -1.25 -2.23
CA PHE A 50 -0.79 -1.54 -3.17
C PHE A 50 -0.59 -0.46 -4.23
N ALA A 51 -1.46 0.55 -4.28
CA ALA A 51 -1.26 1.72 -5.11
C ALA A 51 -0.13 2.59 -4.55
N SER A 52 0.55 3.37 -5.40
CA SER A 52 1.48 4.37 -4.88
C SER A 52 0.72 5.45 -4.10
N GLN A 53 1.38 5.90 -3.04
CA GLN A 53 0.89 6.95 -2.15
C GLN A 53 1.21 8.30 -2.79
N GLU A 54 0.27 8.82 -3.59
CA GLU A 54 0.37 10.14 -4.21
C GLU A 54 -0.17 11.22 -3.28
N ILE A 55 0.51 12.37 -3.21
CA ILE A 55 0.14 13.45 -2.29
C ILE A 55 -1.29 13.93 -2.58
N GLU A 56 -1.65 14.04 -3.85
CA GLU A 56 -2.92 14.53 -4.36
C GLU A 56 -4.11 13.61 -4.05
N LYS A 57 -3.88 12.36 -3.62
CA LYS A 57 -4.94 11.40 -3.28
C LYS A 57 -5.53 11.63 -1.88
N TYR A 58 -4.92 12.47 -1.07
CA TYR A 58 -5.36 12.74 0.29
C TYR A 58 -5.34 14.23 0.62
N THR A 59 -6.16 14.62 1.60
CA THR A 59 -5.93 15.83 2.39
C THR A 59 -5.37 15.44 3.75
N TYR A 60 -4.63 16.35 4.38
CA TYR A 60 -3.80 16.03 5.53
C TYR A 60 -4.13 16.93 6.70
N LYS A 61 -4.02 16.39 7.90
CA LYS A 61 -4.08 17.15 9.14
C LYS A 61 -2.99 16.66 10.08
N TRP A 62 -2.01 17.50 10.40
CA TRP A 62 -1.09 17.22 11.49
C TRP A 62 -1.85 17.21 12.82
N ILE A 63 -1.58 16.21 13.65
CA ILE A 63 -2.30 16.00 14.92
C ILE A 63 -1.41 16.34 16.10
N ARG A 64 -0.21 15.77 16.13
CA ARG A 64 0.77 15.95 17.21
C ARG A 64 2.12 15.36 16.81
N ASP A 65 3.11 15.65 17.64
CA ASP A 65 4.35 14.88 17.67
C ASP A 65 4.25 13.80 18.75
N GLU A 66 4.81 12.62 18.48
CA GLU A 66 4.77 11.49 19.41
C GLU A 66 6.03 10.64 19.28
N VAL A 67 6.56 10.16 20.40
CA VAL A 67 7.63 9.16 20.38
C VAL A 67 7.00 7.78 20.17
N PHE A 68 7.33 7.16 19.05
CA PHE A 68 6.87 5.82 18.70
C PHE A 68 8.07 4.87 18.59
N GLU A 69 8.15 3.91 19.50
CA GLU A 69 9.26 2.94 19.57
C GLU A 69 10.65 3.60 19.50
N GLY A 70 10.84 4.62 20.35
CA GLY A 70 12.09 5.38 20.47
C GLY A 70 12.36 6.36 19.33
N LYS A 71 11.42 6.57 18.40
CA LYS A 71 11.56 7.51 17.28
C LYS A 71 10.62 8.69 17.47
N GLU A 72 11.12 9.91 17.33
CA GLU A 72 10.22 11.06 17.20
C GLU A 72 9.48 10.99 15.86
N CYS A 73 8.15 11.01 15.92
CA CYS A 73 7.29 10.94 14.76
C CYS A 73 6.33 12.12 14.70
N PHE A 74 6.04 12.57 13.49
CA PHE A 74 4.82 13.30 13.18
C PHE A 74 3.66 12.31 13.14
N VAL A 75 2.58 12.62 13.86
CA VAL A 75 1.31 11.89 13.77
C VAL A 75 0.35 12.71 12.91
N ILE A 76 -0.03 12.17 11.76
CA ILE A 76 -0.77 12.89 10.73
C ILE A 76 -1.99 12.07 10.32
N GLU A 77 -3.15 12.72 10.22
CA GLU A 77 -4.35 12.15 9.62
C GLU A 77 -4.38 12.37 8.11
N TYR A 78 -4.64 11.29 7.38
CA TYR A 78 -4.79 11.29 5.92
C TYR A 78 -6.25 11.01 5.60
N TYR A 79 -6.86 11.86 4.78
CA TYR A 79 -8.26 11.77 4.38
C TYR A 79 -8.34 11.53 2.87
N PRO A 80 -8.83 10.35 2.41
CA PRO A 80 -8.93 10.08 0.98
C PRO A 80 -9.81 11.12 0.27
N VAL A 81 -9.33 11.66 -0.86
CA VAL A 81 -10.12 12.58 -1.70
C VAL A 81 -11.28 11.82 -2.37
N ASP A 82 -11.03 10.61 -2.87
CA ASP A 82 -12.05 9.71 -3.40
C ASP A 82 -12.76 8.94 -2.28
N LYS A 83 -13.64 9.64 -1.57
CA LYS A 83 -14.48 9.11 -0.49
C LYS A 83 -15.44 8.02 -0.95
N LYS A 84 -15.83 8.03 -2.24
CA LYS A 84 -16.83 7.10 -2.79
C LYS A 84 -16.26 5.71 -2.94
N ASN A 85 -15.03 5.58 -3.44
CA ASN A 85 -14.46 4.26 -3.72
C ASN A 85 -13.48 3.78 -2.64
N SER A 86 -12.87 4.68 -1.86
CA SER A 86 -11.98 4.25 -0.76
C SER A 86 -12.77 3.50 0.31
N GLY A 87 -12.15 2.46 0.87
CA GLY A 87 -12.66 1.71 2.02
C GLY A 87 -12.50 2.48 3.34
N TYR A 88 -11.71 3.55 3.33
CA TYR A 88 -11.29 4.26 4.54
C TYR A 88 -11.90 5.65 4.61
N THR A 89 -12.34 6.06 5.79
CA THR A 89 -12.74 7.46 6.04
C THR A 89 -11.51 8.32 6.36
N ARG A 90 -10.52 7.74 7.04
CA ARG A 90 -9.23 8.35 7.35
C ARG A 90 -8.19 7.30 7.73
N GLN A 91 -6.95 7.72 7.72
CA GLN A 91 -5.81 6.98 8.26
C GLN A 91 -5.07 7.85 9.27
N ILE A 92 -4.45 7.27 10.28
CA ILE A 92 -3.48 7.95 11.15
C ILE A 92 -2.12 7.34 10.90
N THR A 93 -1.14 8.17 10.54
CA THR A 93 0.19 7.75 10.09
C THR A 93 1.26 8.31 11.01
N TRP A 94 2.18 7.45 11.47
CA TRP A 94 3.37 7.85 12.23
C TRP A 94 4.56 7.90 11.28
N VAL A 95 5.04 9.13 11.02
CA VAL A 95 6.16 9.41 10.11
C VAL A 95 7.35 9.89 10.92
N ASP A 96 8.49 9.21 10.89
CA ASP A 96 9.66 9.64 11.69
C ASP A 96 10.23 10.97 11.20
N LYS A 97 10.63 11.83 12.13
CA LYS A 97 11.15 13.17 11.81
C LYS A 97 12.53 13.15 11.14
N SER A 98 13.29 12.07 11.32
CA SER A 98 14.68 11.99 10.84
C SER A 98 14.78 11.73 9.33
N GLU A 99 13.99 10.80 8.82
CA GLU A 99 14.12 10.27 7.45
C GLU A 99 12.75 10.17 6.75
N TYR A 100 11.69 10.68 7.39
CA TYR A 100 10.32 10.70 6.86
C TYR A 100 9.77 9.33 6.47
N ARG A 101 10.13 8.26 7.19
CA ARG A 101 9.61 6.91 6.95
C ARG A 101 8.36 6.68 7.77
N VAL A 102 7.45 5.87 7.23
CA VAL A 102 6.22 5.47 7.91
C VAL A 102 6.49 4.23 8.75
N TRP A 103 6.18 4.26 10.03
CA TRP A 103 6.38 3.12 10.94
C TRP A 103 5.09 2.42 11.35
N LYS A 104 3.98 3.17 11.34
CA LYS A 104 2.65 2.69 11.72
C LYS A 104 1.58 3.43 10.93
N VAL A 105 0.55 2.72 10.52
CA VAL A 105 -0.68 3.29 9.98
C VAL A 105 -1.88 2.64 10.66
N GLU A 106 -2.82 3.44 11.14
CA GLU A 106 -4.14 2.99 11.60
C GLU A 106 -5.19 3.37 10.56
N TYR A 107 -5.97 2.41 10.11
CA TYR A 107 -7.02 2.60 9.11
C TYR A 107 -8.38 2.61 9.78
N PHE A 108 -9.21 3.59 9.45
CA PHE A 108 -10.58 3.70 9.95
C PHE A 108 -11.55 3.47 8.80
N ASP A 109 -12.53 2.58 9.02
CA ASP A 109 -13.53 2.24 8.02
C ASP A 109 -14.51 3.41 7.75
N ARG A 110 -15.48 3.18 6.85
CA ARG A 110 -16.51 4.18 6.50
C ARG A 110 -17.44 4.56 7.66
N LYS A 111 -17.50 3.76 8.72
CA LYS A 111 -18.21 4.07 9.98
C LYS A 111 -17.28 4.73 11.01
N ASN A 112 -16.07 5.10 10.60
CA ASN A 112 -15.02 5.67 11.45
C ASN A 112 -14.60 4.75 12.61
N SER A 113 -14.78 3.44 12.47
CA SER A 113 -14.31 2.44 13.44
C SER A 113 -12.89 2.00 13.08
N HIS A 114 -12.07 1.73 14.09
CA HIS A 114 -10.70 1.26 13.88
C HIS A 114 -10.72 -0.13 13.24
N LEU A 115 -10.38 -0.19 11.96
CA LEU A 115 -10.49 -1.40 11.15
C LEU A 115 -9.25 -2.26 11.29
N LYS A 116 -8.09 -1.67 10.99
CA LYS A 116 -6.82 -2.40 10.90
C LYS A 116 -5.63 -1.51 11.19
N THR A 117 -4.50 -2.11 11.57
CA THR A 117 -3.23 -1.43 11.80
C THR A 117 -2.13 -2.10 10.99
N LEU A 118 -1.38 -1.29 10.24
CA LEU A 118 -0.16 -1.68 9.56
C LEU A 118 1.05 -1.29 10.41
N ARG A 119 1.97 -2.22 10.63
CA ARG A 119 3.30 -2.00 11.19
C ARG A 119 4.34 -2.25 10.11
N ILE A 120 5.30 -1.34 9.98
CA ILE A 120 6.31 -1.35 8.92
C ILE A 120 7.69 -1.35 9.59
N ASN A 121 8.48 -2.39 9.32
CA ASN A 121 9.72 -2.66 10.04
C ASN A 121 10.89 -3.00 9.11
N GLY A 122 12.08 -3.05 9.72
CA GLY A 122 13.34 -3.46 9.08
C GLY A 122 13.69 -2.65 7.84
N TYR A 123 13.58 -1.33 7.98
CA TYR A 123 14.03 -0.38 6.97
C TYR A 123 15.53 -0.53 6.68
N GLN A 124 15.88 -0.60 5.40
CA GLN A 124 17.24 -0.54 4.89
C GLN A 124 17.35 0.59 3.85
N LYS A 125 18.48 1.30 3.86
CA LYS A 125 18.77 2.38 2.92
C LYS A 125 19.52 1.83 1.72
N TYR A 126 19.02 2.11 0.52
CA TYR A 126 19.60 1.69 -0.75
C TYR A 126 20.03 2.91 -1.56
N LEU A 127 21.20 2.81 -2.20
CA LEU A 127 21.76 3.90 -3.04
C LEU A 127 21.81 5.25 -2.29
N ASP A 128 22.07 5.20 -0.99
CA ASP A 128 22.10 6.35 -0.06
C ASP A 128 20.88 7.27 -0.11
N LYS A 129 19.75 6.77 -0.63
CA LYS A 129 18.56 7.58 -0.91
C LYS A 129 17.25 6.89 -0.62
N PHE A 130 17.12 5.61 -0.93
CA PHE A 130 15.83 4.91 -0.93
C PHE A 130 15.69 4.01 0.28
N TRP A 131 14.84 4.39 1.22
CA TRP A 131 14.44 3.53 2.32
C TRP A 131 13.41 2.49 1.85
N ARG A 132 13.65 1.22 2.16
CA ARG A 132 12.70 0.11 1.93
C ARG A 132 12.59 -0.74 3.17
N ALA A 133 11.35 -0.98 3.59
CA ALA A 133 11.03 -1.90 4.67
C ALA A 133 11.08 -3.35 4.17
N ASN A 134 11.68 -4.25 4.93
CA ASN A 134 11.70 -5.67 4.60
C ASN A 134 10.44 -6.39 5.14
N GLU A 135 9.65 -5.76 6.00
CA GLU A 135 8.49 -6.37 6.63
C GLU A 135 7.33 -5.39 6.78
N MET A 136 6.13 -5.87 6.48
CA MET A 136 4.87 -5.18 6.70
C MET A 136 3.87 -6.15 7.33
N ASN A 137 3.39 -5.84 8.53
CA ASN A 137 2.38 -6.65 9.22
C ASN A 137 1.08 -5.86 9.37
N MET A 138 0.02 -6.36 8.73
CA MET A 138 -1.34 -5.82 8.80
C MET A 138 -2.19 -6.67 9.74
N VAL A 139 -2.76 -6.06 10.77
CA VAL A 139 -3.67 -6.72 11.72
C VAL A 139 -5.04 -6.07 11.63
N ASN A 140 -6.09 -6.87 11.42
CA ASN A 140 -7.47 -6.41 11.39
C ASN A 140 -8.12 -6.64 12.75
N HIS A 141 -8.59 -5.55 13.37
CA HIS A 141 -9.10 -5.54 14.74
C HIS A 141 -10.57 -5.97 14.82
N GLN A 142 -11.28 -5.98 13.70
CA GLN A 142 -12.70 -6.37 13.64
C GLN A 142 -12.89 -7.88 13.50
N ASN A 143 -11.95 -8.57 12.85
CA ASN A 143 -12.03 -10.01 12.61
C ASN A 143 -10.87 -10.83 13.21
N GLY A 144 -9.86 -10.17 13.79
CA GLY A 144 -8.69 -10.80 14.41
C GLY A 144 -7.68 -11.42 13.45
N LYS A 145 -7.87 -11.31 12.14
CA LYS A 145 -6.94 -11.84 11.13
C LYS A 145 -5.75 -10.91 10.93
N SER A 146 -4.66 -11.48 10.43
CA SER A 146 -3.47 -10.72 10.07
C SER A 146 -2.87 -11.19 8.75
N THR A 147 -2.08 -10.34 8.12
CA THR A 147 -1.24 -10.67 6.97
C THR A 147 0.13 -10.06 7.15
N GLN A 148 1.17 -10.88 7.01
CA GLN A 148 2.55 -10.44 6.98
C GLN A 148 3.07 -10.48 5.55
N LEU A 149 3.69 -9.39 5.09
CA LEU A 149 4.47 -9.33 3.86
C LEU A 149 5.94 -9.24 4.23
N VAL A 150 6.74 -10.14 3.67
CA VAL A 150 8.19 -10.16 3.83
C VAL A 150 8.83 -9.92 2.47
N PHE A 151 9.66 -8.90 2.39
CA PHE A 151 10.39 -8.49 1.19
C PHE A 151 11.86 -8.84 1.34
N SER A 152 12.45 -9.36 0.27
CA SER A 152 13.87 -9.68 0.20
C SER A 152 14.41 -9.39 -1.20
N ASN A 153 15.75 -9.30 -1.31
CA ASN A 153 16.43 -9.15 -2.60
C ASN A 153 16.00 -7.92 -3.41
N TYR A 154 15.90 -6.77 -2.75
CA TYR A 154 15.66 -5.51 -3.45
C TYR A 154 16.80 -5.23 -4.44
N LYS A 155 16.43 -5.00 -5.70
CA LYS A 155 17.34 -4.61 -6.76
C LYS A 155 16.87 -3.29 -7.36
N PHE A 156 17.79 -2.34 -7.49
CA PHE A 156 17.53 -1.02 -8.05
C PHE A 156 18.23 -0.89 -9.40
N GLN A 157 17.69 -0.01 -10.25
CA GLN A 157 18.31 0.35 -11.54
C GLN A 157 18.63 -0.87 -12.44
N THR A 158 17.76 -1.89 -12.44
CA THR A 158 17.97 -3.16 -13.17
C THR A 158 17.76 -3.07 -14.68
N GLY A 159 17.49 -1.89 -15.22
CA GLY A 159 17.24 -1.70 -16.65
C GLY A 159 15.84 -2.09 -17.13
N LEU A 160 14.85 -2.19 -16.23
CA LEU A 160 13.43 -2.33 -16.61
C LEU A 160 12.98 -1.15 -17.48
N LYS A 161 12.14 -1.43 -18.48
CA LYS A 161 11.65 -0.47 -19.47
C LYS A 161 10.12 -0.52 -19.55
N ASP A 162 9.51 0.48 -20.17
CA ASP A 162 8.04 0.59 -20.31
C ASP A 162 7.38 -0.67 -20.90
N LYS A 163 8.07 -1.36 -21.82
CA LYS A 163 7.59 -2.62 -22.42
C LYS A 163 7.38 -3.75 -21.41
N ASP A 164 8.06 -3.69 -20.26
CA ASP A 164 7.94 -4.66 -19.17
C ASP A 164 6.66 -4.41 -18.34
N PHE A 165 6.10 -3.21 -18.41
CA PHE A 165 4.89 -2.79 -17.71
C PHE A 165 3.69 -2.74 -18.68
N THR A 166 3.33 -3.87 -19.27
CA THR A 166 2.18 -3.97 -20.19
C THR A 166 1.22 -5.07 -19.75
N LYS A 167 -0.06 -4.97 -20.15
CA LYS A 167 -1.04 -6.05 -19.85
C LYS A 167 -0.60 -7.42 -20.38
N ASN A 168 0.18 -7.42 -21.46
CA ASN A 168 0.71 -8.64 -22.07
C ASN A 168 1.89 -9.22 -21.28
N SER A 169 2.68 -8.39 -20.57
CA SER A 169 3.78 -8.89 -19.74
C SER A 169 3.28 -9.70 -18.54
N LEU A 170 2.09 -9.37 -18.00
CA LEU A 170 1.44 -10.13 -16.94
C LEU A 170 1.31 -11.63 -17.23
N LYS A 171 1.12 -12.02 -18.51
CA LYS A 171 1.00 -13.43 -18.91
C LYS A 171 2.36 -14.15 -19.01
N ARG A 172 3.46 -13.40 -19.01
CA ARG A 172 4.83 -13.88 -19.25
C ARG A 172 5.67 -13.95 -17.97
N ILE A 173 5.25 -13.26 -16.91
CA ILE A 173 5.88 -13.31 -15.60
C ILE A 173 5.68 -14.73 -15.05
N ARG A 174 6.76 -15.49 -14.94
CA ARG A 174 6.81 -16.85 -14.37
C ARG A 174 7.58 -16.83 -13.07
#